data_AF-A0A2E0ES31-F1
#
_entry.id   AF-A0A2E0ES31-F1
#
_cell.length_a   1.000
_cell.length_b   1.000
_cell.length_c   1.000
_cell.angle_alpha   90.00
_cell.angle_beta   90.00
_cell.angle_gamma   90.00
#
_symmetry.space_group_name_H-M   'P 1'
#
loop_
_entity.id
_entity.type
_entity.pdbx_description
1 polymer ?
#
loop_
_entity_poly.entity_id
_entity_poly.type
_entity_poly.pdbx_seq_one_letter_code
_entity_poly.pdbx_strand_id
1 'polypeptide(L)' 'MKILKSKFQCQGFNFGLNMGKAAGAGIDDHLHFHVVPRWSGDSNFMPVIGHTKIIMENLFDTYDKLKPSFDLLK' A
#
# COMPACT_ATOMS: atom_id res chain seq x y z
N MET A 1 8.08 -1.87 8.00
CA MET A 1 7.48 -0.51 7.90
C MET A 1 8.49 0.65 7.84
N LYS A 2 9.69 0.54 8.45
CA LYS A 2 10.71 1.61 8.43
C LYS A 2 11.11 2.08 7.02
N ILE A 3 11.35 1.16 6.09
CA ILE A 3 11.71 1.48 4.70
C ILE A 3 10.62 2.32 4.02
N LEU A 4 9.37 1.88 4.08
CA LEU A 4 8.24 2.61 3.50
C LEU A 4 8.11 4.02 4.08
N LYS A 5 8.25 4.16 5.41
CA LYS A 5 8.23 5.47 6.08
C LYS A 5 9.36 6.38 5.61
N SER A 6 10.56 5.85 5.42
CA SER A 6 11.71 6.62 4.94
C SER A 6 11.57 7.01 3.46
N LYS A 7 11.11 6.12 2.60
CA LYS A 7 11.03 6.35 1.15
C LYS A 7 9.85 7.21 0.71
N PHE A 8 8.77 7.20 1.47
CA PHE A 8 7.53 7.88 1.11
C PHE A 8 7.03 8.90 2.14
N GLN A 9 7.72 9.05 3.28
CA GLN A 9 7.36 9.99 4.35
C GLN A 9 5.90 9.87 4.81
N CYS A 10 5.35 8.65 4.77
CA CYS A 10 3.98 8.39 5.21
C CYS A 10 3.82 8.62 6.72
N GLN A 11 2.66 9.15 7.10
CA GLN A 11 2.35 9.55 8.46
C GLN A 11 1.72 8.41 9.27
N GLY A 12 1.12 7.44 8.60
CA GLY A 12 0.53 6.26 9.21
C GLY A 12 0.54 5.04 8.29
N PHE A 13 0.01 3.93 8.79
CA PHE A 13 -0.15 2.69 8.04
C PHE A 13 -1.47 2.01 8.41
N ASN A 14 -2.16 1.42 7.44
CA ASN A 14 -3.10 0.34 7.69
C ASN A 14 -2.39 -1.00 7.46
N PHE A 15 -2.59 -1.94 8.38
CA PHE A 15 -2.03 -3.28 8.33
C PHE A 15 -3.11 -4.30 8.66
N GLY A 16 -3.22 -5.34 7.85
CA GLY A 16 -4.23 -6.38 8.06
C GLY A 16 -4.16 -7.48 7.01
N LEU A 17 -5.08 -8.43 7.12
CA LEU A 17 -5.27 -9.54 6.18
C LEU A 17 -6.78 -9.81 6.05
N ASN A 18 -7.19 -10.38 4.93
CA ASN A 18 -8.54 -10.89 4.73
C ASN A 18 -8.50 -12.42 4.83
N MET A 19 -9.28 -13.02 5.74
CA MET A 19 -9.32 -14.47 5.95
C MET A 19 -10.70 -15.01 5.60
N GLY A 20 -10.76 -15.93 4.63
CA GLY A 20 -11.99 -16.47 4.09
C GLY A 20 -12.58 -15.59 2.98
N LYS A 21 -13.23 -16.22 2.01
CA LYS A 21 -13.94 -15.54 0.90
C LYS A 21 -14.90 -14.44 1.36
N ALA A 22 -15.61 -14.65 2.48
CA ALA A 22 -16.55 -13.68 3.03
C ALA A 22 -15.88 -12.38 3.52
N ALA A 23 -14.62 -12.44 3.95
CA ALA A 23 -13.82 -11.28 4.33
C ALA A 23 -13.18 -10.57 3.11
N GLY A 24 -13.43 -11.05 1.89
CA GLY A 24 -12.83 -10.50 0.68
C GLY A 24 -11.42 -11.03 0.39
N ALA A 25 -11.08 -12.24 0.86
CA ALA A 25 -9.88 -12.93 0.42
C ALA A 25 -10.00 -13.27 -1.08
N GLY A 26 -9.13 -12.69 -1.90
CA GLY A 26 -9.13 -12.95 -3.35
C GLY A 26 -8.63 -14.36 -3.72
N ILE A 27 -7.73 -14.92 -2.90
CA ILE A 27 -7.20 -16.28 -3.02
C ILE A 27 -7.32 -16.92 -1.63
N ASP A 28 -8.26 -17.85 -1.47
CA ASP A 28 -8.60 -18.43 -0.16
C ASP A 28 -7.43 -19.26 0.40
N ASP A 29 -6.65 -19.90 -0.47
CA ASP A 29 -5.51 -20.75 -0.11
C ASP A 29 -4.20 -19.97 0.11
N HIS A 30 -4.18 -18.64 -0.06
CA HIS A 30 -2.96 -17.83 0.10
C HIS A 30 -3.18 -16.63 1.02
N LEU A 31 -2.71 -16.82 2.26
CA LEU A 31 -2.66 -15.75 3.25
C LEU A 31 -1.61 -14.70 2.88
N HIS A 32 -2.04 -13.46 2.71
CA HIS A 32 -1.16 -12.32 2.49
C HIS A 32 -1.54 -11.15 3.39
N PHE A 33 -0.52 -10.40 3.81
CA PHE A 33 -0.71 -9.20 4.61
C PHE A 33 -0.67 -7.96 3.73
N HIS A 34 -1.66 -7.09 3.91
CA HIS A 34 -1.67 -5.76 3.32
C HIS A 34 -0.95 -4.79 4.24
N VAL A 35 0.02 -4.06 3.70
CA VAL A 35 0.62 -2.89 4.34
C VAL A 35 0.34 -1.69 3.46
N VAL A 36 -0.53 -0.78 3.91
CA VAL A 36 -0.96 0.39 3.14
C VAL A 36 -0.46 1.65 3.83
N PRO A 37 0.55 2.35 3.28
CA PRO A 37 0.98 3.66 3.77
C PRO A 37 -0.17 4.69 3.67
N ARG A 38 -0.31 5.55 4.68
CA ARG A 38 -1.35 6.58 4.77
C ARG A 38 -0.78 7.96 5.03
N TRP A 39 -1.46 8.98 4.51
CA TRP A 39 -1.18 10.39 4.75
C TRP A 39 -2.45 11.14 5.13
N SER A 40 -2.31 12.21 5.92
CA SER A 40 -3.40 13.13 6.17
C SER A 40 -3.85 13.75 4.84
N GLY A 41 -5.13 13.56 4.50
CA GLY A 41 -5.71 14.05 3.24
C GLY A 41 -5.41 13.20 2.00
N ASP A 42 -4.90 11.96 2.15
CA ASP A 42 -4.67 11.06 1.00
C ASP A 42 -5.95 10.66 0.25
N SER A 43 -7.09 10.79 0.90
CA SER A 43 -8.42 10.67 0.31
C SER A 43 -9.00 12.07 0.12
N ASN A 44 -9.07 12.53 -1.12
CA ASN A 44 -9.60 13.84 -1.48
C ASN A 44 -10.99 13.73 -2.13
N PHE A 45 -11.52 14.84 -2.65
CA PHE A 45 -12.84 14.86 -3.26
C PHE A 45 -12.94 14.02 -4.55
N MET A 46 -11.82 13.74 -5.23
CA MET A 46 -11.82 13.05 -6.53
C MET A 46 -12.29 11.58 -6.41
N PRO A 47 -11.80 10.76 -5.45
CA PRO A 47 -12.38 9.44 -5.19
C PRO A 47 -13.83 9.50 -4.69
N VAL A 48 -14.19 10.52 -3.91
CA VAL A 48 -15.49 10.59 -3.22
C VAL A 48 -16.63 11.02 -4.14
N ILE A 49 -16.40 12.03 -4.97
CA ILE A 49 -17.42 12.60 -5.87
C ILE A 49 -17.22 12.09 -7.29
N GLY A 50 -15.97 12.11 -7.75
CA GLY A 50 -15.60 11.74 -9.12
C GLY A 50 -15.34 10.26 -9.34
N HIS A 51 -15.45 9.42 -8.30
CA HIS A 51 -15.19 7.97 -8.34
C HIS A 51 -13.86 7.59 -8.99
N THR A 52 -12.88 8.51 -8.97
CA THR A 52 -11.60 8.37 -9.66
C THR A 52 -10.48 8.53 -8.66
N LYS A 53 -9.65 7.50 -8.52
CA LYS A 53 -8.45 7.54 -7.68
C LYS A 53 -7.23 7.86 -8.54
N ILE A 54 -6.56 8.95 -8.22
CA ILE A 54 -5.31 9.35 -8.87
C ILE A 54 -4.18 8.54 -8.25
N ILE A 55 -3.39 7.87 -9.10
CA ILE A 55 -2.16 7.19 -8.73
C ILE A 55 -1.00 8.01 -9.27
N MET A 56 -0.14 8.49 -8.37
CA MET A 56 0.90 9.47 -8.71
C MET A 56 2.20 8.85 -9.23
N GLU A 57 2.44 7.56 -8.96
CA GLU A 57 3.68 6.84 -9.31
C GLU A 57 3.32 5.50 -9.96
N ASN A 58 4.06 5.11 -11.00
CA ASN A 58 3.88 3.82 -11.66
C ASN A 58 4.39 2.68 -10.76
N LEU A 59 3.81 1.49 -10.91
CA LEU A 59 4.13 0.32 -10.09
C LEU A 59 5.60 -0.11 -10.22
N PHE A 60 6.17 -0.07 -11.43
CA PHE A 60 7.58 -0.42 -11.64
C PHE A 60 8.52 0.61 -11.04
N ASP A 61 8.20 1.90 -11.14
CA ASP A 61 8.98 2.97 -10.52
C ASP A 61 8.97 2.84 -8.99
N THR A 62 7.79 2.55 -8.40
CA THR A 62 7.65 2.24 -6.97
C THR A 62 8.49 1.02 -6.58
N TYR A 63 8.50 -0.04 -7.40
CA TYR A 63 9.30 -1.24 -7.16
C TYR A 63 10.80 -0.92 -7.14
N ASP A 64 11.30 -0.26 -8.19
CA ASP A 64 12.72 0.08 -8.34
C ASP A 64 13.20 1.01 -7.22
N LYS A 65 12.33 1.88 -6.72
CA LYS A 65 12.62 2.75 -5.57
C LYS A 65 12.74 1.99 -4.25
N LEU A 66 11.97 0.92 -4.08
CA LEU A 66 11.91 0.14 -2.84
C LEU A 66 12.92 -1.00 -2.80
N LYS A 67 13.09 -1.71 -3.91
CA LYS A 67 13.88 -2.94 -4.02
C LYS A 67 15.30 -2.80 -3.43
N PRO A 68 16.08 -1.74 -3.73
CA PRO A 68 17.43 -1.58 -3.17
C PRO A 68 17.44 -1.51 -1.65
N SER A 69 16.46 -0.85 -1.03
CA SER A 69 16.39 -0.75 0.43
C SER A 69 16.00 -2.06 1.10
N PHE A 70 15.19 -2.89 0.43
CA PHE A 70 14.88 -4.24 0.91
C PHE A 70 16.07 -5.20 0.72
N ASP A 71 16.84 -5.05 -0.35
CA ASP A 71 18.04 -5.88 -0.60
C ASP A 71 19.15 -5.69 0.43
N LEU A 72 19.19 -4.51 1.06
CA LEU A 72 20.11 -4.20 2.15
C LEU A 72 19.73 -4.84 3.50
N LEU A 73 18.54 -5.44 3.62
CA LEU A 73 18.11 -6.14 4.84
C LEU A 73 18.60 -7.58 4.95
N LYS A 74 19.53 -8.00 4.08
CA LYS A 74 20.17 -9.32 4.14
C LYS A 74 20.73 -9.64 5.52
#